data_AF-A0A2S7CSP0-F1
#
_entry.id   AF-A0A2S7CSP0-F1
#
_cell.length_a   1.000
_cell.length_b   1.000
_cell.length_c   1.000
_cell.angle_alpha   90.00
_cell.angle_beta   90.00
_cell.angle_gamma   90.00
#
_symmetry.space_group_name_H-M   'P 1'
#
loop_
_entity.id
_entity.type
_entity.pdbx_description
1 polymer ?
#
loop_
_entity_poly.entity_id
_entity_poly.type
_entity_poly.pdbx_seq_one_letter_code
_entity_poly.pdbx_strand_id
1 'polypeptide(L)'
;MEFAMPTRQELDACLDALQNALPQLSADEDADFDYLDFQARAEAVLRSAGHDDADYVRSRIDGMLAGAGLIPGDEDGQAPR
;
A
#
# COMPACT_ATOMS: atom_id res chain seq x y z
N MET A 1 -5.49 -7.08 -27.38
CA MET A 1 -6.19 -6.10 -26.54
C MET A 1 -5.17 -5.12 -26.03
N GLU A 2 -5.32 -3.86 -26.38
CA GLU A 2 -4.54 -2.77 -25.81
C GLU A 2 -5.01 -2.66 -24.35
N PHE A 3 -4.26 -3.23 -23.40
CA PHE A 3 -4.49 -2.94 -21.99
C PHE A 3 -4.13 -1.47 -21.80
N ALA A 4 -5.11 -0.58 -21.94
CA ALA A 4 -4.94 0.82 -21.63
C ALA A 4 -4.44 0.89 -20.18
N MET A 5 -3.22 1.39 -20.02
CA MET A 5 -2.66 1.56 -18.68
C MET A 5 -3.58 2.51 -17.92
N PRO A 6 -4.04 2.14 -16.71
CA PRO A 6 -4.87 2.99 -15.89
C PRO A 6 -4.20 4.35 -15.72
N THR A 7 -5.00 5.40 -15.74
CA THR A 7 -4.49 6.74 -15.53
C THR A 7 -4.00 6.90 -14.10
N ARG A 8 -3.15 7.91 -13.85
CA ARG A 8 -2.66 8.21 -12.51
C ARG A 8 -3.78 8.43 -11.49
N GLN A 9 -4.92 9.01 -11.89
CA GLN A 9 -6.10 9.15 -11.04
C GLN A 9 -6.73 7.81 -10.66
N GLU A 10 -6.78 6.85 -11.60
CA GLU A 10 -7.33 5.52 -11.32
C GLU A 10 -6.41 4.71 -10.42
N LEU A 11 -5.08 4.83 -10.62
CA LEU A 11 -4.09 4.25 -9.72
C LEU A 11 -4.26 4.84 -8.31
N ASP A 12 -4.41 6.16 -8.19
CA ASP A 12 -4.59 6.83 -6.90
C ASP A 12 -5.86 6.38 -6.18
N ALA A 13 -6.98 6.26 -6.91
CA ALA A 13 -8.24 5.74 -6.36
C ALA A 13 -8.10 4.28 -5.89
N CYS A 14 -7.36 3.45 -6.63
CA CYS A 14 -7.13 2.07 -6.25
C CYS A 14 -6.23 1.97 -5.00
N LEU A 15 -5.21 2.83 -4.92
CA LEU A 15 -4.32 2.98 -3.78
C LEU A 15 -5.06 3.48 -2.53
N ASP A 16 -5.95 4.46 -2.66
CA ASP A 16 -6.78 4.98 -1.56
C ASP A 16 -7.71 3.90 -0.98
N ALA A 17 -8.32 3.09 -1.86
CA ALA A 17 -9.12 1.94 -1.44
C ALA A 17 -8.28 0.88 -0.69
N LEU A 18 -7.05 0.62 -1.16
CA LEU A 18 -6.08 -0.25 -0.48
C LEU A 18 -5.71 0.31 0.91
N GLN A 19 -5.48 1.61 1.02
CA GLN A 19 -5.17 2.27 2.30
C GLN A 19 -6.35 2.19 3.29
N ASN A 20 -7.59 2.40 2.83
CA ASN A 20 -8.77 2.27 3.68
C ASN A 20 -9.04 0.83 4.14
N ALA A 21 -8.58 -0.16 3.38
CA ALA A 21 -8.68 -1.57 3.74
C ALA A 21 -7.60 -2.01 4.75
N LEU A 22 -6.54 -1.22 4.92
CA LEU A 22 -5.51 -1.51 5.91
C LEU A 22 -6.06 -1.25 7.32
N PRO A 23 -5.92 -2.22 8.24
CA PRO A 23 -6.18 -1.96 9.64
C PRO A 23 -5.16 -0.95 10.14
N GLN A 24 -5.64 0.00 10.93
CA GLN A 24 -4.74 0.80 11.75
C GLN A 24 -4.31 -0.09 12.91
N LEU A 25 -3.21 -0.82 12.75
CA LEU A 25 -2.67 -1.72 13.79
C LEU A 25 -2.37 -0.99 15.10
N SER A 26 -2.16 0.32 15.08
CA SER A 26 -2.08 1.15 16.30
C SER A 26 -3.38 1.21 17.10
N ALA A 27 -4.51 0.87 16.49
CA ALA A 27 -5.85 0.98 17.06
C ALA A 27 -6.57 -0.36 17.23
N ASP A 28 -6.22 -1.40 16.48
CA ASP A 28 -6.94 -2.69 16.48
C ASP A 28 -5.96 -3.86 16.35
N GLU A 29 -5.56 -4.45 17.49
CA GLU A 29 -4.66 -5.61 17.58
C GLU A 29 -5.34 -6.93 17.15
N ASP A 30 -6.68 -6.94 17.00
CA ASP A 30 -7.50 -8.12 16.69
C ASP A 30 -8.04 -8.10 15.23
N ALA A 31 -7.57 -7.17 14.39
CA ALA A 31 -7.98 -7.10 13.01
C ALA A 31 -7.48 -8.34 12.25
N ASP A 32 -8.41 -9.23 11.88
CA ASP A 32 -8.20 -10.36 10.97
C ASP A 32 -7.89 -9.81 9.56
N PHE A 33 -6.66 -9.38 9.37
CA PHE A 33 -6.20 -8.73 8.16
C PHE A 33 -5.59 -9.74 7.20
N ASP A 34 -6.24 -9.93 6.06
CA ASP A 34 -5.73 -10.73 4.95
C ASP A 34 -4.58 -10.02 4.22
N TYR A 35 -3.39 -10.02 4.81
CA TYR A 35 -2.16 -9.46 4.22
C TYR A 35 -1.89 -10.02 2.81
N LEU A 36 -2.24 -11.29 2.56
CA LEU A 36 -2.08 -11.93 1.26
C LEU A 36 -3.01 -11.34 0.18
N ASP A 37 -4.27 -11.03 0.51
CA ASP A 37 -5.20 -10.37 -0.43
C ASP A 37 -4.73 -8.95 -0.73
N PHE A 38 -4.31 -8.22 0.30
CA PHE A 38 -3.74 -6.89 0.16
C PHE A 38 -2.52 -6.91 -0.78
N GLN A 39 -1.58 -7.82 -0.56
CA GLN A 39 -0.37 -7.91 -1.39
C GLN A 39 -0.72 -8.24 -2.84
N ALA A 40 -1.66 -9.17 -3.07
CA ALA A 40 -2.11 -9.51 -4.42
C ALA A 40 -2.74 -8.32 -5.15
N ARG A 41 -3.53 -7.50 -4.44
CA ARG A 41 -4.11 -6.26 -4.96
C ARG A 41 -3.04 -5.20 -5.23
N ALA A 42 -2.11 -4.99 -4.29
CA ALA A 42 -1.01 -4.03 -4.44
C ALA A 42 -0.12 -4.39 -5.65
N GLU A 43 0.21 -5.68 -5.83
CA GLU A 43 0.96 -6.17 -6.99
C GLU A 43 0.16 -6.03 -8.29
N ALA A 44 -1.16 -6.22 -8.27
CA ALA A 44 -2.01 -6.00 -9.44
C ALA A 44 -1.98 -4.53 -9.87
N VAL A 45 -2.09 -3.58 -8.94
CA VAL A 45 -1.99 -2.14 -9.22
C VAL A 45 -0.63 -1.78 -9.79
N LEU A 46 0.46 -2.30 -9.19
CA LEU A 46 1.82 -2.07 -9.67
C LEU A 46 2.06 -2.65 -11.07
N ARG A 47 1.52 -3.84 -11.36
CA ARG A 47 1.63 -4.48 -12.68
C ARG A 47 0.82 -3.75 -13.74
N SER A 48 -0.30 -3.14 -13.35
CA SER A 48 -1.12 -2.34 -14.24
C SER A 48 -0.52 -0.95 -14.49
N ALA A 49 0.23 -0.39 -13.54
CA ALA A 49 0.89 0.90 -13.69
C ALA A 49 1.96 0.89 -14.80
N GLY A 50 2.08 2.03 -15.49
CA GLY A 50 3.18 2.24 -16.43
C GLY A 50 4.52 2.38 -15.71
N HIS A 51 5.63 2.25 -16.45
CA HIS A 51 6.98 2.34 -15.88
C HIS A 51 7.24 3.67 -15.15
N ASP A 52 6.66 4.78 -15.63
CA ASP A 52 6.78 6.11 -15.02
C ASP A 52 6.04 6.21 -13.68
N ASP A 53 4.90 5.53 -13.56
CA ASP A 53 4.08 5.53 -12.34
C ASP A 53 4.40 4.35 -11.40
N ALA A 54 5.18 3.36 -11.84
CA ALA A 54 5.51 2.18 -11.03
C ALA A 54 6.29 2.55 -9.76
N ASP A 55 7.25 3.48 -9.85
CA ASP A 55 7.99 4.00 -8.69
C ASP A 55 7.06 4.77 -7.73
N TYR A 56 6.13 5.56 -8.27
CA TYR A 56 5.12 6.28 -7.48
C TYR A 56 4.21 5.31 -6.71
N VAL A 57 3.66 4.33 -7.42
CA VAL A 57 2.77 3.30 -6.85
C VAL A 57 3.50 2.52 -5.77
N ARG A 58 4.74 2.09 -6.03
CA ARG A 58 5.56 1.35 -5.06
C ARG A 58 5.84 2.17 -3.81
N SER A 59 6.28 3.42 -3.95
CA SER A 59 6.55 4.31 -2.82
C SER A 59 5.29 4.58 -1.98
N ARG A 60 4.13 4.70 -2.64
CA ARG A 60 2.85 4.88 -1.94
C ARG A 60 2.46 3.64 -1.12
N ILE A 61 2.58 2.44 -1.71
CA ILE A 61 2.29 1.16 -1.02
C ILE A 61 3.22 0.98 0.18
N ASP A 62 4.51 1.28 0.01
CA ASP A 62 5.50 1.19 1.10
C ASP A 62 5.14 2.11 2.27
N GLY A 63 4.78 3.37 1.98
CA GLY A 63 4.31 4.33 3.00
C GLY A 63 3.00 3.90 3.68
N MET A 64 2.09 3.25 2.97
CA MET A 64 0.86 2.70 3.56
C MET A 64 1.17 1.58 4.56
N LEU A 65 2.06 0.67 4.18
CA LEU A 65 2.45 -0.44 5.05
C LEU A 65 3.25 0.04 6.27
N ALA A 66 4.14 1.02 6.09
CA ALA A 66 4.86 1.65 7.21
C ALA A 66 3.88 2.36 8.17
N GLY A 67 2.92 3.12 7.65
CA GLY A 67 1.89 3.77 8.47
C GLY A 67 0.96 2.80 9.19
N ALA A 68 0.76 1.60 8.62
CA ALA A 68 0.06 0.50 9.25
C ALA A 68 0.95 -0.35 10.18
N GLY A 69 2.25 -0.05 10.34
CA GLY A 69 3.17 -0.87 11.15
C GLY A 69 3.44 -2.27 10.58
N LEU A 70 3.11 -2.52 9.31
CA LEU A 70 3.26 -3.82 8.63
C LEU A 70 4.62 -4.01 7.96
N ILE A 71 5.30 -2.92 7.63
CA ILE A 71 6.71 -2.96 7.21
C ILE A 71 7.54 -2.52 8.41
N PRO A 72 8.62 -3.25 8.75
CA PRO A 72 9.64 -2.75 9.68
C PRO A 72 10.41 -1.61 9.01
N GLY A 73 9.77 -0.47 8.84
CA GLY A 73 10.34 0.73 8.26
C GLY A 73 10.53 1.75 9.35
N ASP A 74 11.71 1.73 9.96
CA ASP A 74 12.27 2.85 10.74
C ASP A 74 11.32 3.50 11.77
N GLU A 75 10.59 2.69 12.56
CA GLU A 75 10.18 3.14 13.91
C GLU A 75 11.35 3.06 14.91
N ASP A 76 12.59 2.89 14.44
CA ASP A 76 13.79 3.04 15.25
C ASP A 76 14.06 4.54 15.48
N GLY A 77 13.43 5.09 16.53
CA GLY A 77 13.67 6.48 16.89
C GLY A 77 13.12 6.96 18.22
N GLN A 78 12.11 6.32 18.82
CA GLN A 78 11.71 6.67 20.19
C GLN A 78 12.41 5.75 21.19
N ALA A 79 13.72 5.96 21.35
CA ALA A 79 14.41 5.48 22.54
C ALA A 79 13.69 6.02 23.79
N PRO A 80 13.30 5.19 24.76
CA PRO A 80 12.78 5.70 26.02
C PRO A 80 13.93 6.46 26.71
N ARG A 81 13.72 7.75 26.96
CA ARG A 81 14.60 8.55 27.80
C ARG A 81 14.38 8.25 29.27
#